data_AF-A0A9P6M6U0-F1
#
_entry.id   AF-A0A9P6M6U0-F1
#
_cell.length_a   1.000
_cell.length_b   1.000
_cell.length_c   1.000
_cell.angle_alpha   90.00
_cell.angle_beta   90.00
_cell.angle_gamma   90.00
#
_symmetry.space_group_name_H-M   'P 1'
#
loop_
_entity.id
_entity.type
_entity.pdbx_description
1 polymer ?
#
loop_
_entity_poly.entity_id
_entity_poly.type
_entity_poly.pdbx_seq_one_letter_code
_entity_poly.pdbx_strand_id
1 'polypeptide(L)'
;MATPIAPPAAFGLVSGTAYASTSPEALEAILEHLDLGSIEQENFRLERAIQQLVQSNREIAEFMEQERQEQEQGQGQEHARESGGESQLPGFEPDPEFVQAIEENKEVIAKYERVCTQLKKAIAKKRGEERRDKQLEEVNVVEEGAVAQGGGQGGDQGGDQKGVFL
;
A
#
# COMPACT_ATOMS: atom_id res chain seq x y z
N MET A 1 2.19 -20.67 -27.92
CA MET A 1 2.16 -21.09 -26.49
C MET A 1 3.03 -20.11 -25.72
N ALA A 2 2.43 -19.09 -25.12
CA ALA A 2 3.15 -18.16 -24.27
C ALA A 2 3.32 -18.79 -22.88
N THR A 3 4.55 -19.09 -22.50
CA THR A 3 4.88 -19.50 -21.13
C THR A 3 4.59 -18.34 -20.18
N PRO A 4 3.78 -18.51 -19.13
CA PRO A 4 3.61 -17.48 -18.11
C PRO A 4 4.99 -17.24 -17.48
N ILE A 5 5.44 -16.00 -17.49
CA ILE A 5 6.66 -15.58 -16.79
C ILE A 5 6.35 -15.67 -15.30
N ALA A 6 6.49 -16.86 -14.73
CA ALA A 6 6.42 -17.06 -13.30
C ALA A 6 7.62 -16.35 -12.67
N PRO A 7 7.42 -15.46 -11.68
CA PRO A 7 8.53 -14.84 -10.98
C PRO A 7 9.39 -15.91 -10.29
N PRO A 8 10.72 -15.71 -10.21
CA PRO A 8 11.66 -16.76 -9.77
C PRO A 8 11.36 -17.24 -8.35
N ALA A 9 11.42 -18.56 -8.15
CA ALA A 9 10.97 -19.31 -6.97
C ALA A 9 11.56 -18.89 -5.61
N ALA A 10 12.64 -18.08 -5.60
CA ALA A 10 13.17 -17.47 -4.38
C ALA A 10 12.25 -16.39 -3.75
N PHE A 11 11.22 -15.95 -4.48
CA PHE A 11 10.18 -15.03 -3.97
C PHE A 11 9.07 -15.71 -3.13
N GLY A 12 9.11 -17.03 -2.96
CA GLY A 12 7.99 -17.84 -2.46
C GLY A 12 7.59 -17.70 -0.97
N LEU A 13 8.30 -16.92 -0.15
CA LEU A 13 7.99 -16.81 1.29
C LEU A 13 7.63 -15.39 1.76
N VAL A 14 7.91 -14.34 0.97
CA VAL A 14 7.62 -12.94 1.33
C VAL A 14 7.29 -12.15 0.06
N SER A 15 6.30 -12.62 -0.69
CA SER A 15 5.81 -11.93 -1.89
C SER A 15 4.32 -11.72 -1.76
N GLY A 16 3.83 -10.51 -2.06
CA GLY A 16 2.42 -10.11 -1.97
C GLY A 16 1.42 -11.03 -2.68
N THR A 17 1.90 -11.91 -3.55
CA THR A 17 1.16 -13.04 -4.14
C THR A 17 0.78 -14.14 -3.13
N ALA A 18 1.63 -14.42 -2.13
CA ALA A 18 1.35 -15.34 -1.04
C ALA A 18 0.28 -14.77 -0.08
N TYR A 19 0.35 -13.47 0.20
CA TYR A 19 -0.63 -12.78 1.04
C TYR A 19 -2.01 -12.64 0.38
N ALA A 20 -2.05 -12.45 -0.94
CA ALA A 20 -3.29 -12.39 -1.71
C ALA A 20 -4.10 -13.70 -1.69
N SER A 21 -3.46 -14.83 -1.35
CA SER A 21 -4.07 -16.16 -1.31
C SER A 21 -4.43 -16.63 0.11
N THR A 22 -4.06 -15.85 1.12
CA THR A 22 -4.21 -16.19 2.54
C THR A 22 -5.51 -15.58 3.09
N SER A 23 -6.18 -16.24 4.05
CA SER A 23 -7.35 -15.64 4.70
C SER A 23 -6.96 -14.35 5.43
N PRO A 24 -7.89 -13.39 5.61
CA PRO A 24 -7.59 -12.18 6.36
C PRO A 24 -7.03 -12.44 7.76
N GLU A 25 -7.54 -13.44 8.49
CA GLU A 25 -7.05 -13.75 9.84
C GLU A 25 -5.62 -14.34 9.79
N ALA A 26 -5.34 -15.21 8.83
CA ALA A 26 -4.03 -15.81 8.68
C ALA A 26 -2.98 -14.77 8.22
N LEU A 27 -3.38 -13.79 7.39
CA LEU A 27 -2.52 -12.67 7.02
C LEU A 27 -2.20 -11.81 8.25
N GLU A 28 -3.19 -11.45 9.05
CA GLU A 28 -2.99 -10.67 10.28
C GLU A 28 -2.00 -11.37 11.23
N ALA A 29 -2.14 -12.67 11.46
CA ALA A 29 -1.22 -13.45 12.29
C ALA A 29 0.23 -13.42 11.77
N ILE A 30 0.43 -13.48 10.44
CA ILE A 30 1.78 -13.37 9.87
C ILE A 30 2.36 -11.96 10.09
N LEU A 31 1.54 -10.92 9.92
CA LEU A 31 1.97 -9.52 10.07
C LEU A 31 2.37 -9.17 11.51
N GLU A 32 1.82 -9.84 12.52
CA GLU A 32 2.22 -9.62 13.92
C GLU A 32 3.68 -9.98 14.16
N HIS A 33 4.19 -11.01 13.49
CA HIS A 33 5.55 -11.52 13.66
C HIS A 33 6.61 -10.84 12.79
N LEU A 34 6.22 -10.02 11.82
CA LEU A 34 7.15 -9.28 10.97
C LEU A 34 7.60 -7.98 11.61
N ASP A 35 8.82 -7.54 11.30
CA ASP A 35 9.32 -6.23 11.69
C ASP A 35 8.66 -5.12 10.86
N LEU A 36 8.64 -3.90 11.40
CA LEU A 36 8.00 -2.75 10.76
C LEU A 36 8.59 -2.46 9.37
N GLY A 37 9.91 -2.57 9.21
CA GLY A 37 10.59 -2.32 7.94
C GLY A 37 10.14 -3.28 6.84
N SER A 38 10.04 -4.57 7.15
CA SER A 38 9.55 -5.60 6.22
C SER A 38 8.10 -5.35 5.78
N ILE A 39 7.23 -4.93 6.71
CA ILE A 39 5.82 -4.64 6.40
C ILE A 39 5.70 -3.39 5.53
N GLU A 40 6.48 -2.35 5.81
CA GLU A 40 6.52 -1.12 5.00
C GLU A 40 7.07 -1.37 3.59
N GLN A 41 8.13 -2.17 3.48
CA GLN A 41 8.71 -2.55 2.19
C GLN A 41 7.69 -3.31 1.33
N GLU A 42 6.98 -4.27 1.91
CA GLU A 42 5.98 -5.05 1.17
C GLU A 42 4.76 -4.18 0.80
N ASN A 43 4.36 -3.25 1.66
CA ASN A 43 3.31 -2.30 1.35
C ASN A 43 3.67 -1.44 0.13
N PHE A 44 4.87 -0.87 0.13
CA PHE A 44 5.37 -0.07 -0.99
C PHE A 44 5.44 -0.89 -2.30
N ARG A 45 5.91 -2.13 -2.22
CA ARG A 45 5.99 -3.03 -3.36
C ARG A 45 4.61 -3.33 -3.96
N LEU A 46 3.62 -3.62 -3.12
CA LEU A 46 2.26 -3.88 -3.57
C LEU A 46 1.58 -2.64 -4.16
N GLU A 47 1.79 -1.46 -3.55
CA GLU A 47 1.29 -0.21 -4.12
C GLU A 47 1.86 0.06 -5.52
N ARG A 48 3.16 -0.20 -5.71
CA ARG A 48 3.79 -0.10 -7.02
C ARG A 48 3.22 -1.11 -8.02
N ALA A 49 2.97 -2.34 -7.59
CA ALA A 49 2.37 -3.37 -8.46
C ALA A 49 0.94 -2.98 -8.89
N ILE A 50 0.13 -2.43 -7.98
CA ILE A 50 -1.20 -1.90 -8.29
C ILE A 50 -1.09 -0.79 -9.35
N GLN A 51 -0.17 0.17 -9.17
CA GLN A 51 0.02 1.25 -10.14
C GLN A 51 0.38 0.73 -11.53
N GLN A 52 1.21 -0.31 -11.62
CA GLN A 52 1.58 -0.94 -12.89
C GLN A 52 0.38 -1.62 -13.56
N LEU A 53 -0.46 -2.32 -12.79
CA LEU A 53 -1.68 -2.96 -13.33
C LEU A 53 -2.71 -1.92 -13.79
N VAL A 54 -2.88 -0.83 -13.03
CA VAL A 54 -3.76 0.28 -13.42
C VAL A 54 -3.26 0.94 -14.71
N GLN A 55 -1.95 1.15 -14.83
CA GLN A 55 -1.36 1.69 -16.05
C GLN A 55 -1.54 0.73 -17.24
N SER A 56 -1.34 -0.57 -17.03
CA SER A 56 -1.61 -1.59 -18.07
C SER A 56 -3.07 -1.59 -18.52
N ASN A 57 -4.03 -1.51 -17.60
CA ASN A 57 -5.46 -1.41 -17.95
C ASN A 57 -5.77 -0.16 -18.76
N ARG A 58 -5.10 0.96 -18.45
CA ARG A 58 -5.23 2.19 -19.21
C ARG A 58 -4.70 2.05 -20.63
N GLU A 59 -3.52 1.45 -20.79
CA GLU A 59 -2.91 1.20 -22.11
C GLU A 59 -3.78 0.28 -22.97
N ILE A 60 -4.34 -0.78 -22.39
CA ILE A 60 -5.28 -1.68 -23.09
C ILE A 60 -6.54 -0.93 -23.51
N ALA A 61 -7.11 -0.09 -22.63
CA ALA A 61 -8.28 0.71 -22.96
C ALA A 61 -8.01 1.75 -24.06
N GLU A 62 -6.85 2.41 -24.03
CA GLU A 62 -6.42 3.35 -25.06
C GLU A 62 -6.21 2.63 -26.41
N PHE A 63 -5.67 1.40 -26.41
CA PHE A 63 -5.53 0.59 -27.61
C PHE A 63 -6.90 0.20 -28.21
N MET A 64 -7.83 -0.32 -27.41
CA MET A 64 -9.18 -0.66 -27.88
C MET A 64 -9.93 0.56 -28.45
N GLU A 65 -9.73 1.74 -27.84
CA GLU A 65 -10.29 3.00 -28.33
C GLU A 65 -9.72 3.39 -29.69
N GLN A 66 -8.40 3.24 -29.90
CA GLN A 66 -7.76 3.48 -31.18
C GLN A 66 -8.28 2.53 -32.27
N GLU A 67 -8.37 1.23 -31.97
CA GLU A 67 -8.92 0.25 -32.92
C GLU A 67 -10.38 0.56 -33.30
N ARG A 68 -11.19 1.03 -32.33
CA ARG A 68 -12.56 1.48 -32.62
C ARG A 68 -12.57 2.66 -33.58
N GLN A 69 -11.74 3.67 -33.34
CA GLN A 69 -11.66 4.85 -34.19
C GLN A 69 -11.14 4.52 -35.60
N GLU A 70 -10.23 3.56 -35.74
CA GLU A 70 -9.73 3.08 -37.03
C GLU A 70 -10.82 2.33 -37.82
N GLN A 71 -11.61 1.47 -37.16
CA GLN A 71 -12.74 0.80 -37.80
C GLN A 71 -13.83 1.78 -38.24
N GLU A 72 -14.20 2.75 -37.39
CA GLU A 72 -15.18 3.79 -37.73
C GLU A 72 -14.73 4.64 -38.92
N GLN A 73 -13.44 4.99 -39.00
CA GLN A 73 -12.87 5.75 -40.12
C GLN A 73 -12.75 4.94 -41.41
N GLY A 74 -12.38 3.65 -41.32
CA GLY A 74 -12.32 2.74 -42.46
C GLY A 74 -13.69 2.48 -43.08
N GLN A 75 -14.71 2.22 -42.26
CA GLN A 75 -16.09 1.99 -42.71
C GLN A 75 -16.74 3.28 -43.22
N GLY A 76 -16.40 4.44 -42.66
CA GLY A 76 -16.87 5.74 -43.15
C GLY A 76 -16.46 6.05 -44.59
N GLN A 77 -15.32 5.54 -45.06
CA GLN A 77 -14.89 5.66 -46.46
C GLN A 77 -15.56 4.63 -47.39
N GLU A 78 -15.84 3.42 -46.92
CA GLU A 78 -16.53 2.40 -47.70
C GLU A 78 -18.03 2.74 -47.88
N HIS A 79 -18.70 3.18 -46.81
CA HIS A 79 -20.10 3.63 -46.88
C HIS A 79 -20.30 4.95 -47.65
N ALA A 80 -19.29 5.82 -47.74
CA ALA A 80 -19.37 7.02 -48.59
C ALA A 80 -19.37 6.69 -50.10
N ARG A 81 -18.94 5.48 -50.50
CA ARG A 81 -18.95 5.02 -51.90
C ARG A 81 -20.22 4.24 -52.27
N GLU A 82 -20.95 3.67 -51.31
CA GLU A 82 -22.18 2.91 -51.52
C GLU A 82 -23.39 3.62 -50.87
N SER A 83 -24.02 4.50 -51.64
CA SER A 83 -25.33 5.16 -51.43
C SER A 83 -26.30 4.63 -50.34
N GLY A 84 -26.87 5.57 -49.56
CA GLY A 84 -28.32 5.82 -49.58
C GLY A 84 -29.31 4.77 -49.04
N GLY A 85 -28.86 3.78 -48.26
CA GLY A 85 -29.75 2.83 -47.59
C GLY A 85 -29.40 2.70 -46.12
N GLU A 86 -30.42 2.68 -45.25
CA GLU A 86 -30.34 2.53 -43.79
C GLU A 86 -29.35 1.43 -43.38
N SER A 87 -28.08 1.80 -43.21
CA SER A 87 -27.04 0.89 -42.74
C SER A 87 -26.99 1.03 -41.22
N GLN A 88 -27.54 0.04 -40.53
CA GLN A 88 -27.12 -0.25 -39.16
C GLN A 88 -25.64 -0.58 -39.24
N LEU A 89 -24.80 0.36 -38.78
CA LEU A 89 -23.38 0.13 -38.58
C LEU A 89 -23.22 -1.14 -37.73
N PRO A 90 -22.41 -2.12 -38.15
CA PRO A 90 -22.04 -3.22 -37.26
C PRO A 90 -21.35 -2.59 -36.05
N GLY A 91 -21.91 -2.83 -34.86
CA GLY A 91 -21.36 -2.30 -33.62
C GLY A 91 -19.92 -2.79 -33.45
N PHE A 92 -19.01 -1.89 -33.09
CA PHE A 92 -17.67 -2.27 -32.68
C PHE A 92 -17.77 -3.26 -31.51
N GLU A 93 -17.21 -4.45 -31.69
CA GLU A 93 -17.07 -5.44 -30.65
C GLU A 93 -15.59 -5.48 -30.24
N PRO A 94 -15.24 -5.06 -29.00
CA PRO A 94 -13.86 -5.07 -28.54
C PRO A 94 -13.33 -6.51 -28.52
N ASP A 95 -12.03 -6.67 -28.77
CA ASP A 95 -11.40 -7.99 -28.70
C ASP A 95 -11.65 -8.61 -27.30
N PRO A 96 -12.28 -9.80 -27.23
CA PRO A 96 -12.57 -10.45 -25.96
C PRO A 96 -11.31 -10.73 -25.13
N GLU A 97 -10.13 -10.87 -25.74
CA GLU A 97 -8.87 -11.08 -25.02
C GLU A 97 -8.48 -9.83 -24.20
N PHE A 98 -8.66 -8.63 -24.75
CA PHE A 98 -8.37 -7.38 -24.02
C PHE A 98 -9.37 -7.13 -22.90
N VAL A 99 -10.65 -7.42 -23.13
CA VAL A 99 -11.68 -7.31 -22.09
C VAL A 99 -11.36 -8.27 -20.94
N GLN A 100 -11.00 -9.53 -21.26
CA GLN A 100 -10.62 -10.52 -20.26
C GLN A 100 -9.36 -10.09 -19.49
N ALA A 101 -8.34 -9.57 -20.17
CA ALA A 101 -7.12 -9.09 -19.50
C ALA A 101 -7.41 -7.96 -18.49
N ILE A 102 -8.31 -7.03 -18.83
CA ILE A 102 -8.74 -5.97 -17.90
C ILE A 102 -9.50 -6.55 -16.70
N GLU A 103 -10.40 -7.52 -16.92
CA GLU A 103 -11.14 -8.21 -15.85
C GLU A 103 -10.18 -8.93 -14.89
N GLU A 104 -9.25 -9.72 -15.42
CA GLU A 104 -8.23 -10.42 -14.63
C GLU A 104 -7.36 -9.44 -13.82
N ASN A 105 -6.92 -8.35 -14.44
CA ASN A 105 -6.17 -7.31 -13.74
C ASN A 105 -6.98 -6.65 -12.63
N LYS A 106 -8.28 -6.38 -12.83
CA LYS A 106 -9.16 -5.82 -11.78
C LYS A 106 -9.26 -6.76 -10.57
N GLU A 107 -9.37 -8.06 -10.80
CA GLU A 107 -9.40 -9.03 -9.71
C GLU A 107 -8.10 -9.04 -8.91
N VAL A 108 -6.95 -8.97 -9.60
CA VAL A 108 -5.64 -8.91 -8.96
C VAL A 108 -5.46 -7.60 -8.18
N ILE A 109 -5.87 -6.47 -8.75
CA ILE A 109 -5.85 -5.16 -8.07
C ILE A 109 -6.67 -5.24 -6.79
N ALA A 110 -7.91 -5.73 -6.84
CA ALA A 110 -8.77 -5.84 -5.67
C ALA A 110 -8.16 -6.71 -4.56
N LYS A 111 -7.47 -7.79 -4.93
CA LYS A 111 -6.72 -8.63 -3.97
C LYS A 111 -5.57 -7.86 -3.33
N TYR A 112 -4.77 -7.16 -4.13
CA TYR A 112 -3.63 -6.37 -3.63
C TYR A 112 -4.08 -5.19 -2.76
N GLU A 113 -5.15 -4.49 -3.10
CA GLU A 113 -5.70 -3.40 -2.29
C GLU A 113 -6.17 -3.86 -0.91
N ARG A 114 -6.79 -5.04 -0.85
CA ARG A 114 -7.15 -5.68 0.42
C ARG A 114 -5.92 -5.96 1.28
N VAL A 115 -4.86 -6.53 0.70
CA VAL A 115 -3.60 -6.80 1.41
C VAL A 115 -2.96 -5.50 1.88
N CYS A 116 -2.89 -4.47 1.02
CA CYS A 116 -2.40 -3.13 1.38
C CYS A 116 -3.14 -2.52 2.57
N THR A 117 -4.45 -2.73 2.65
CA THR A 117 -5.26 -2.25 3.78
C THR A 117 -4.83 -2.91 5.10
N GLN A 118 -4.55 -4.21 5.09
CA GLN A 118 -4.08 -4.93 6.28
C GLN A 118 -2.64 -4.54 6.65
N LEU A 119 -1.75 -4.40 5.67
CA LEU A 119 -0.40 -3.90 5.88
C LEU A 119 -0.41 -2.50 6.51
N LYS A 120 -1.24 -1.58 6.03
CA LYS A 120 -1.39 -0.23 6.61
C LYS A 120 -1.88 -0.26 8.05
N LYS A 121 -2.82 -1.15 8.38
CA LYS A 121 -3.28 -1.37 9.77
C LYS A 121 -2.15 -1.88 10.67
N ALA A 122 -1.39 -2.87 10.20
CA ALA A 122 -0.26 -3.43 10.94
C ALA A 122 0.86 -2.39 11.16
N ILE A 123 1.18 -1.58 10.14
CA ILE A 123 2.13 -0.46 10.23
C ILE A 123 1.67 0.53 11.31
N ALA A 124 0.38 0.92 11.30
CA ALA A 124 -0.16 1.85 12.28
C ALA A 124 -0.09 1.30 13.71
N LYS A 125 -0.39 0.00 13.89
CA LYS A 125 -0.30 -0.71 15.18
C LYS A 125 1.14 -0.71 15.71
N LYS A 126 2.10 -1.20 14.92
CA LYS A 126 3.51 -1.30 15.32
C LYS A 126 4.16 0.06 15.58
N ARG A 127 3.88 1.08 14.75
CA ARG A 127 4.34 2.46 15.00
C ARG A 127 3.71 3.08 16.26
N GLY A 128 2.55 2.59 16.69
CA GLY A 128 1.92 2.98 17.96
C GLY A 128 2.58 2.31 19.17
N GLU A 129 2.91 1.03 19.03
CA GLU A 129 3.66 0.24 20.02
C GLU A 129 5.05 0.82 20.26
N GLU A 130 5.84 1.07 19.20
CA GLU A 130 7.17 1.69 19.32
C GLU A 130 7.16 3.05 20.03
N ARG A 131 6.09 3.85 19.83
CA ARG A 131 5.95 5.14 20.53
C ARG A 131 5.63 4.95 22.01
N ARG A 132 4.79 3.97 22.34
CA ARG A 132 4.45 3.65 23.72
C ARG A 132 5.67 3.10 24.46
N ASP A 133 6.45 2.24 23.83
CA ASP A 133 7.64 1.65 24.42
C ASP A 133 8.71 2.71 24.72
N LYS A 134 8.92 3.67 23.79
CA LYS A 134 9.81 4.82 24.04
C LYS A 134 9.35 5.71 25.19
N GLN A 135 8.05 5.93 25.34
CA GLN A 135 7.51 6.70 26.47
C GLN A 135 7.71 5.96 27.80
N LEU A 136 7.59 4.63 27.81
CA LEU A 136 7.83 3.82 29.01
C LEU A 136 9.32 3.78 29.37
N GLU A 137 10.21 3.70 28.39
CA GLU A 137 11.66 3.83 28.61
C GLU A 137 12.02 5.21 29.18
N GLU A 138 11.44 6.29 28.67
CA GLU A 138 11.65 7.65 29.21
C GLU A 138 11.16 7.79 30.66
N VAL A 139 10.03 7.17 31.02
CA VAL A 139 9.50 7.18 32.40
C VAL A 139 10.40 6.38 33.35
N ASN A 140 10.93 5.23 32.93
CA ASN A 140 11.84 4.43 33.76
C ASN A 140 13.19 5.13 34.03
N VAL A 141 13.69 5.94 33.08
CA VAL A 141 14.95 6.69 33.26
C VAL A 141 14.81 7.82 34.30
N VAL A 142 13.61 8.38 34.47
CA VAL A 142 13.37 9.43 35.48
C VAL A 142 13.30 8.86 36.91
N GLU A 143 12.86 7.62 37.09
CA GLU A 143 12.72 7.01 38.43
C GLU A 143 14.06 6.52 39.00
N GLU A 144 14.99 6.03 38.17
CA GLU A 144 16.34 5.65 38.62
C GLU A 144 17.29 6.84 38.88
N GLY A 145 17.02 8.01 38.30
CA GLY A 145 17.80 9.24 38.53
C GLY A 145 17.48 10.00 39.82
N ALA A 146 16.40 9.65 40.52
CA ALA A 146 15.88 10.40 41.67
C ALA A 146 16.31 9.85 43.05
N VAL A 147 17.14 8.80 43.12
CA VAL A 147 17.47 8.12 44.39
C VAL A 147 18.80 8.56 45.03
N ALA A 148 19.45 9.61 44.54
CA ALA A 148 20.71 10.11 45.09
C ALA A 148 20.61 11.50 45.73
N GLN A 149 19.64 11.75 46.61
CA GLN A 149 19.73 12.85 47.59
C GLN A 149 18.83 12.61 48.82
N GLY A 150 19.14 11.53 49.55
CA GLY A 150 18.61 11.31 50.90
C GLY A 150 19.70 11.51 51.95
N GLY A 151 19.55 12.52 52.80
CA GLY A 151 19.96 12.46 54.21
C GLY A 151 21.24 13.18 54.62
N GLY A 152 21.08 14.42 55.08
CA GLY A 152 22.06 15.15 55.90
C GLY A 152 21.34 16.06 56.88
N GLN A 153 21.29 15.64 58.14
CA GLN A 153 20.46 16.09 59.24
C GLN A 153 21.01 17.32 59.98
N GLY A 154 20.12 18.26 60.34
CA GLY A 154 20.15 18.99 61.63
C GLY A 154 20.95 20.30 61.72
N GLY A 155 20.28 21.39 62.14
CA GLY A 155 20.95 22.60 62.60
C GLY A 155 20.02 23.81 62.77
N ASP A 156 19.32 23.85 63.91
CA ASP A 156 18.64 25.02 64.47
C ASP A 156 19.63 26.07 64.99
N GLN A 157 19.32 27.35 64.75
CA GLN A 157 19.82 28.64 65.30
C GLN A 157 19.92 29.66 64.14
N GLY A 158 19.15 30.75 64.08
CA GLY A 158 18.99 31.76 65.12
C GLY A 158 19.95 32.92 64.81
N GLY A 159 19.43 34.09 64.44
CA GLY A 159 20.19 35.34 64.48
C GLY A 159 20.11 36.23 63.24
N ASP A 160 19.66 37.46 63.48
CA ASP A 160 19.71 38.64 62.64
C ASP A 160 20.95 38.78 61.74
N GLN A 161 20.74 39.16 60.47
CA GLN A 161 21.46 40.33 59.95
C GLN A 161 20.80 40.94 58.70
N LYS A 162 20.56 42.24 58.82
CA LYS A 162 20.26 43.15 57.71
C LYS A 162 21.41 43.15 56.70
N GLY A 163 21.07 43.20 55.42
CA GLY A 163 22.04 43.44 54.34
C GLY A 163 21.34 43.75 53.02
N VAL A 164 20.95 45.01 52.84
CA VAL A 164 20.72 45.63 51.52
C VAL A 164 22.04 45.62 50.77
N PHE A 165 22.08 45.26 49.49
CA PHE A 165 22.87 45.98 48.48
C PHE A 165 22.34 45.67 47.07
N LEU A 166 22.51 46.68 46.22
CA LEU A 166 21.96 46.94 44.89
C LEU A 166 22.33 45.91 43.82
#